data_AF-A0A354WGZ4-F1
#
_entry.id   AF-A0A354WGZ4-F1
#
_cell.length_a   1.000
_cell.length_b   1.000
_cell.length_c   1.000
_cell.angle_alpha   90.00
_cell.angle_beta   90.00
_cell.angle_gamma   90.00
#
_symmetry.space_group_name_H-M   'P 1'
#
loop_
_entity.id
_entity.type
_entity.pdbx_description
1 polymer ?
#
loop_
_entity_poly.entity_id
_entity_poly.type
_entity_poly.pdbx_seq_one_letter_code
_entity_poly.pdbx_strand_id
1 'polypeptide(L)'
;MLIKPRIKRFIIFFLGTLIVMGLTVAGYAFTTLFLAKSSITESPISLAGCGSHQGGETDNAIATFYSNNGRENLAPNWTNKIQWNCVYNIKDFSGSTLVEQFNAARDAAFNNGGGVVYFPSGTYIFNDSIKLKSGVIIRGETPAVKLAKTNNYHPPAKLVFPKYEPQLSGNGTPNETAFKSIQTITPDQDSNIGIINLDINRAAINIVGNLDTNKNSNIIIFGVRSNNVAKPDPQVPKLEFQNPWQRYSHRFAANIELTGYENILVSNNRINDNITDNYEQPGYKLQSRDKKNIITYQEGNKVPFHYGNHYGIVVNRGGKKDGFKLAATPATEPGLFRKGIVIRDNWVYHTMRVAIHAAGDGLIIQNNDIQDQPNKQWWTDPTGTRKATGAVTLENRAIDWSGWNVLIEGNNYQVYRHQIEDTKYLSVDGEGILIQECCGGTTVNNVIIKNNQGNAYIGLYKVREINNATIENNQIINSNIFVMADTNNQPYGMNQVKIINNQVSGNIIAKASLGGQGNEISGNQGNQSGKLEYCCSIKVNNNSGFNTSKIEASPQS
;
A
#
# COMPACT_ATOMS: atom_id res chain seq x y z
N MET A 1 -63.71 -15.99 -53.97
CA MET A 1 -62.86 -14.78 -54.07
C MET A 1 -61.79 -14.89 -53.00
N LEU A 2 -60.66 -15.54 -53.34
CA LEU A 2 -59.70 -16.12 -52.38
C LEU A 2 -58.44 -15.26 -52.27
N ILE A 3 -58.31 -14.53 -51.16
CA ILE A 3 -57.06 -13.84 -50.81
C ILE A 3 -56.03 -14.88 -50.34
N LYS A 4 -54.86 -14.85 -50.98
CA LYS A 4 -53.79 -15.86 -50.92
C LYS A 4 -53.24 -16.11 -49.49
N PRO A 5 -52.85 -17.36 -49.16
CA PRO A 5 -52.41 -17.78 -47.82
C PRO A 5 -51.10 -17.14 -47.30
N ARG A 6 -50.36 -16.39 -48.14
CA ARG A 6 -49.14 -15.68 -47.75
C ARG A 6 -49.39 -14.38 -46.96
N ILE A 7 -50.50 -13.69 -47.20
CA ILE A 7 -50.85 -12.45 -46.48
C ILE A 7 -51.34 -12.76 -45.05
N LYS A 8 -52.04 -13.89 -44.88
CA LYS A 8 -52.51 -14.36 -43.55
C LYS A 8 -51.35 -14.67 -42.60
N ARG A 9 -50.28 -15.30 -43.10
CA ARG A 9 -49.08 -15.60 -42.29
C ARG A 9 -48.29 -14.34 -41.92
N PHE A 10 -48.21 -13.35 -42.81
CA PHE A 10 -47.54 -12.09 -42.53
C PHE A 10 -48.29 -11.24 -41.48
N ILE A 11 -49.63 -11.18 -41.57
CA ILE A 11 -50.46 -10.47 -40.59
C ILE A 11 -50.42 -11.14 -39.21
N ILE A 12 -50.43 -12.48 -39.15
CA ILE A 12 -50.31 -13.23 -37.87
C ILE A 12 -48.93 -13.01 -37.24
N PHE A 13 -47.86 -13.01 -38.02
CA PHE A 13 -46.51 -12.76 -37.51
C PHE A 13 -46.34 -11.32 -37.01
N PHE A 14 -46.89 -10.34 -37.75
CA PHE A 14 -46.80 -8.90 -37.42
C PHE A 14 -47.66 -8.52 -36.20
N LEU A 15 -48.88 -9.08 -36.07
CA LEU A 15 -49.69 -8.92 -34.85
C LEU A 15 -49.03 -9.62 -33.65
N GLY A 16 -48.42 -10.78 -33.85
CA GLY A 16 -47.70 -11.50 -32.80
C GLY A 16 -46.51 -10.70 -32.25
N THR A 17 -45.76 -10.00 -33.12
CA THR A 17 -44.62 -9.15 -32.69
C THR A 17 -45.09 -7.88 -31.98
N LEU A 18 -46.19 -7.27 -32.41
CA LEU A 18 -46.78 -6.10 -31.75
C LEU A 18 -47.33 -6.43 -30.35
N ILE A 19 -47.92 -7.61 -30.16
CA ILE A 19 -48.41 -8.07 -28.85
C ILE A 19 -47.25 -8.35 -27.89
N VAL A 20 -46.15 -8.95 -28.37
CA VAL A 20 -44.96 -9.24 -27.55
C VAL A 20 -44.23 -7.95 -27.16
N MET A 21 -44.11 -6.97 -28.07
CA MET A 21 -43.56 -5.64 -27.73
C MET A 21 -44.48 -4.86 -26.79
N GLY A 22 -45.81 -4.93 -26.98
CA GLY A 22 -46.78 -4.31 -26.07
C GLY A 22 -46.71 -4.88 -24.65
N LEU A 23 -46.54 -6.20 -24.51
CA LEU A 23 -46.41 -6.87 -23.20
C LEU A 23 -45.05 -6.60 -22.51
N THR A 24 -43.97 -6.42 -23.26
CA THR A 24 -42.65 -6.06 -22.69
C THR A 24 -42.59 -4.60 -22.27
N VAL A 25 -43.17 -3.68 -23.05
CA VAL A 25 -43.29 -2.27 -22.66
C VAL A 25 -44.26 -2.09 -21.50
N ALA A 26 -45.38 -2.83 -21.46
CA ALA A 26 -46.29 -2.83 -20.32
C ALA A 26 -45.63 -3.44 -19.07
N GLY A 27 -44.83 -4.51 -19.19
CA GLY A 27 -44.07 -5.09 -18.07
C GLY A 27 -42.99 -4.14 -17.53
N TYR A 28 -42.32 -3.38 -18.41
CA TYR A 28 -41.35 -2.36 -18.02
C TYR A 28 -42.01 -1.12 -17.40
N ALA A 29 -43.17 -0.71 -17.91
CA ALA A 29 -43.98 0.37 -17.33
C ALA A 29 -44.60 -0.03 -15.98
N PHE A 30 -45.03 -1.29 -15.82
CA PHE A 30 -45.60 -1.79 -14.56
C PHE A 30 -44.55 -1.97 -13.46
N THR A 31 -43.33 -2.39 -13.82
CA THR A 31 -42.20 -2.44 -12.88
C THR A 31 -41.68 -1.05 -12.52
N THR A 32 -41.62 -0.10 -13.46
CA THR A 32 -41.20 1.28 -13.17
C THR A 32 -42.26 2.10 -12.43
N LEU A 33 -43.57 1.86 -12.63
CA LEU A 33 -44.62 2.52 -11.84
C LEU A 33 -44.77 1.96 -10.41
N PHE A 34 -44.50 0.67 -10.18
CA PHE A 34 -44.52 0.09 -8.82
C PHE A 34 -43.21 0.33 -8.05
N LEU A 35 -42.12 0.70 -8.71
CA LEU A 35 -40.86 1.12 -8.05
C LEU A 35 -40.76 2.63 -7.80
N ALA A 36 -41.65 3.45 -8.37
CA ALA A 36 -41.58 4.92 -8.27
C ALA A 36 -42.49 5.55 -7.18
N LYS A 37 -43.22 4.74 -6.40
CA LYS A 37 -44.00 5.21 -5.24
C LYS A 37 -43.88 4.27 -4.04
N SER A 38 -42.66 4.01 -3.63
CA SER A 38 -42.37 3.77 -2.21
C SER A 38 -41.35 4.82 -1.79
N SER A 39 -41.83 6.05 -1.56
CA SER A 39 -41.15 6.96 -0.64
C SER A 39 -41.27 6.36 0.75
N ILE A 40 -40.48 5.31 1.00
CA ILE A 40 -40.08 4.97 2.34
C ILE A 40 -39.17 6.13 2.70
N THR A 41 -39.74 7.16 3.33
CA THR A 41 -39.01 7.90 4.34
C THR A 41 -38.53 6.84 5.32
N GLU A 42 -37.32 6.35 5.09
CA GLU A 42 -36.59 5.58 6.08
C GLU A 42 -36.36 6.55 7.23
N SER A 43 -37.33 6.55 8.15
CA SER A 43 -37.09 6.96 9.52
C SER A 43 -35.81 6.28 9.98
N PRO A 44 -34.91 6.98 10.67
CA PRO A 44 -33.73 6.36 11.23
C PRO A 44 -34.21 5.18 12.06
N ILE A 45 -33.71 3.98 11.77
CA ILE A 45 -33.90 2.85 12.67
C ILE A 45 -33.35 3.33 14.01
N SER A 46 -34.26 3.62 14.93
CA SER A 46 -33.97 3.89 16.32
C SER A 46 -33.39 2.60 16.90
N LEU A 47 -32.06 2.44 16.80
CA LEU A 47 -31.28 1.39 17.44
C LEU A 47 -31.28 1.63 18.96
N ALA A 48 -32.39 1.32 19.62
CA ALA A 48 -32.47 1.32 21.07
C ALA A 48 -31.87 0.04 21.71
N GLY A 49 -30.93 -0.66 21.03
CA GLY A 49 -30.50 -1.99 21.48
C GLY A 49 -29.10 -2.47 21.10
N CYS A 50 -28.20 -1.62 20.59
CA CYS A 50 -26.81 -2.00 20.33
C CYS A 50 -25.83 -1.24 21.25
N GLY A 51 -24.59 -1.75 21.34
CA GLY A 51 -23.57 -1.24 22.24
C GLY A 51 -23.64 -1.84 23.65
N SER A 52 -22.59 -1.60 24.44
CA SER A 52 -22.47 -2.05 25.83
C SER A 52 -22.66 -0.88 26.80
N HIS A 53 -22.83 -1.17 28.09
CA HIS A 53 -23.26 -0.19 29.10
C HIS A 53 -22.36 1.05 29.21
N GLN A 54 -21.03 0.87 29.24
CA GLN A 54 -20.09 2.00 29.30
C GLN A 54 -19.95 2.73 27.97
N GLY A 55 -20.27 2.09 26.84
CA GLY A 55 -20.18 2.68 25.51
C GLY A 55 -18.82 3.31 25.20
N GLY A 56 -18.83 4.44 24.51
CA GLY A 56 -17.62 5.18 24.12
C GLY A 56 -17.94 6.23 23.08
N GLU A 57 -16.93 6.66 22.33
CA GLU A 57 -17.08 7.66 21.27
C GLU A 57 -17.90 7.10 20.08
N THR A 58 -18.97 7.80 19.71
CA THR A 58 -19.96 7.36 18.70
C THR A 58 -19.86 8.08 17.35
N ASP A 59 -18.96 9.06 17.22
CA ASP A 59 -18.79 9.84 16.00
C ASP A 59 -18.03 9.04 14.93
N ASN A 60 -18.18 9.41 13.65
CA ASN A 60 -17.27 8.94 12.61
C ASN A 60 -15.92 9.66 12.76
N ALA A 61 -14.95 9.02 13.41
CA ALA A 61 -13.64 9.60 13.71
C ALA A 61 -12.92 10.20 12.49
N ILE A 62 -13.14 9.63 11.30
CA ILE A 62 -12.50 10.08 10.05
C ILE A 62 -13.16 11.36 9.55
N ALA A 63 -14.49 11.38 9.49
CA ALA A 63 -15.25 12.57 9.10
C ALA A 63 -14.98 13.71 10.09
N THR A 64 -15.08 13.43 11.40
CA THR A 64 -14.77 14.39 12.47
C THR A 64 -13.37 14.95 12.33
N PHE A 65 -12.36 14.11 12.05
CA PHE A 65 -10.99 14.59 11.85
C PHE A 65 -10.88 15.54 10.66
N TYR A 66 -11.37 15.15 9.49
CA TYR A 66 -11.21 15.95 8.28
C TYR A 66 -12.04 17.24 8.30
N SER A 67 -13.27 17.20 8.82
CA SER A 67 -14.10 18.41 8.98
C SER A 67 -13.50 19.41 9.95
N ASN A 68 -12.97 18.95 11.09
CA ASN A 68 -12.31 19.85 12.05
C ASN A 68 -11.01 20.49 11.51
N ASN A 69 -10.52 20.02 10.37
CA ASN A 69 -9.35 20.57 9.69
C ASN A 69 -9.71 21.30 8.37
N GLY A 70 -10.99 21.65 8.15
CA GLY A 70 -11.45 22.34 6.93
C GLY A 70 -11.21 21.54 5.65
N ARG A 71 -11.21 20.21 5.77
CA ARG A 71 -10.87 19.25 4.71
C ARG A 71 -11.97 18.19 4.57
N GLU A 72 -13.23 18.57 4.76
CA GLU A 72 -14.41 17.68 4.80
C GLU A 72 -14.45 16.72 3.61
N ASN A 73 -14.11 17.22 2.41
CA ASN A 73 -14.13 16.48 1.15
C ASN A 73 -13.12 15.31 1.09
N LEU A 74 -12.22 15.18 2.07
CA LEU A 74 -11.19 14.15 2.11
C LEU A 74 -11.62 12.91 2.92
N ALA A 75 -12.70 13.00 3.70
CA ALA A 75 -13.29 11.84 4.35
C ALA A 75 -14.10 11.03 3.32
N PRO A 76 -13.77 9.75 3.07
CA PRO A 76 -14.54 8.97 2.10
C PRO A 76 -15.98 8.73 2.60
N ASN A 77 -16.98 9.08 1.78
CA ASN A 77 -18.39 8.99 2.16
C ASN A 77 -18.84 7.58 2.61
N TRP A 78 -18.22 6.52 2.09
CA TRP A 78 -18.54 5.16 2.48
C TRP A 78 -18.24 4.88 3.97
N THR A 79 -17.35 5.65 4.61
CA THR A 79 -17.05 5.51 6.05
C THR A 79 -18.28 5.81 6.92
N ASN A 80 -19.24 6.61 6.43
CA ASN A 80 -20.49 6.90 7.15
C ASN A 80 -21.43 5.69 7.24
N LYS A 81 -21.17 4.61 6.48
CA LYS A 81 -21.98 3.38 6.51
C LYS A 81 -21.61 2.44 7.66
N ILE A 82 -20.55 2.75 8.39
CA ILE A 82 -20.14 1.98 9.57
C ILE A 82 -21.07 2.33 10.74
N GLN A 83 -21.40 1.32 11.56
CA GLN A 83 -22.26 1.45 12.74
C GLN A 83 -21.51 2.14 13.90
N TRP A 84 -21.13 3.41 13.72
CA TRP A 84 -20.34 4.18 14.69
C TRP A 84 -21.02 4.34 16.06
N ASN A 85 -22.36 4.36 16.08
CA ASN A 85 -23.17 4.49 17.29
C ASN A 85 -23.29 3.19 18.10
N CYS A 86 -22.97 2.02 17.54
CA CYS A 86 -22.98 0.74 18.24
C CYS A 86 -21.62 0.49 18.88
N VAL A 87 -21.42 0.98 20.11
CA VAL A 87 -20.12 0.97 20.78
C VAL A 87 -20.07 -0.07 21.91
N TYR A 88 -19.12 -0.98 21.80
CA TYR A 88 -18.84 -2.08 22.72
C TYR A 88 -17.54 -1.79 23.46
N ASN A 89 -17.64 -1.18 24.64
CA ASN A 89 -16.49 -0.90 25.49
C ASN A 89 -15.84 -2.20 25.94
N ILE A 90 -14.54 -2.34 25.71
CA ILE A 90 -13.80 -3.55 26.11
C ILE A 90 -13.94 -3.85 27.61
N LYS A 91 -14.11 -2.82 28.45
CA LYS A 91 -14.24 -2.94 29.91
C LYS A 91 -15.56 -3.56 30.37
N ASP A 92 -16.58 -3.64 29.52
CA ASP A 92 -17.87 -4.28 29.82
C ASP A 92 -17.83 -5.81 29.63
N PHE A 93 -16.75 -6.34 29.09
CA PHE A 93 -16.60 -7.76 28.81
C PHE A 93 -15.58 -8.39 29.75
N SER A 94 -15.77 -9.66 30.06
CA SER A 94 -14.87 -10.47 30.87
C SER A 94 -14.28 -11.63 30.07
N GLY A 95 -13.04 -12.01 30.38
CA GLY A 95 -12.37 -13.19 29.85
C GLY A 95 -11.21 -13.57 30.75
N SER A 96 -10.74 -14.82 30.70
CA SER A 96 -9.55 -15.24 31.45
C SER A 96 -8.28 -14.61 30.92
N THR A 97 -8.30 -14.20 29.65
CA THR A 97 -7.26 -13.43 28.98
C THR A 97 -7.87 -12.23 28.27
N LEU A 98 -7.03 -11.24 27.92
CA LEU A 98 -7.48 -10.11 27.12
C LEU A 98 -7.95 -10.53 25.72
N VAL A 99 -7.39 -11.61 25.16
CA VAL A 99 -7.86 -12.18 23.88
C VAL A 99 -9.31 -12.64 24.00
N GLU A 100 -9.68 -13.33 25.09
CA GLU A 100 -11.05 -13.77 25.34
C GLU A 100 -11.99 -12.58 25.58
N GLN A 101 -11.56 -11.61 26.38
CA GLN A 101 -12.31 -10.37 26.60
C GLN A 101 -12.59 -9.63 25.28
N PHE A 102 -11.57 -9.52 24.43
CA PHE A 102 -11.71 -8.93 23.10
C PHE A 102 -12.64 -9.76 22.20
N ASN A 103 -12.50 -11.09 22.18
CA ASN A 103 -13.36 -11.96 21.40
C ASN A 103 -14.84 -11.79 21.80
N ALA A 104 -15.12 -11.68 23.10
CA ALA A 104 -16.47 -11.44 23.60
C ALA A 104 -17.04 -10.08 23.11
N ALA A 105 -16.25 -9.00 23.20
CA ALA A 105 -16.67 -7.68 22.71
C ALA A 105 -16.87 -7.66 21.19
N ARG A 106 -15.94 -8.25 20.43
CA ARG A 106 -16.02 -8.40 18.97
C ARG A 106 -17.26 -9.20 18.57
N ASP A 107 -17.52 -10.32 19.24
CA ASP A 107 -18.63 -11.20 18.91
C ASP A 107 -19.97 -10.55 19.25
N ALA A 108 -20.05 -9.76 20.33
CA ALA A 108 -21.20 -8.93 20.62
C ALA A 108 -21.46 -7.88 19.52
N ALA A 109 -20.42 -7.19 19.04
CA ALA A 109 -20.53 -6.26 17.93
C ALA A 109 -20.99 -6.95 16.64
N PHE A 110 -20.33 -8.05 16.27
CA PHE A 110 -20.66 -8.83 15.09
C PHE A 110 -22.11 -9.35 15.11
N ASN A 111 -22.56 -9.90 16.24
CA ASN A 111 -23.91 -10.46 16.39
C ASN A 111 -25.02 -9.39 16.32
N ASN A 112 -24.68 -8.11 16.51
CA ASN A 112 -25.59 -6.97 16.36
C ASN A 112 -25.43 -6.24 15.01
N GLY A 113 -24.82 -6.89 14.01
CA GLY A 113 -24.67 -6.33 12.66
C GLY A 113 -23.45 -5.44 12.48
N GLY A 114 -22.53 -5.43 13.43
CA GLY A 114 -21.30 -4.63 13.41
C GLY A 114 -21.26 -3.55 14.49
N GLY A 115 -20.17 -2.79 14.50
CA GLY A 115 -19.97 -1.71 15.47
C GLY A 115 -18.50 -1.50 15.82
N VAL A 116 -18.31 -0.73 16.88
CA VAL A 116 -17.01 -0.31 17.37
C VAL A 116 -16.68 -1.04 18.66
N VAL A 117 -15.63 -1.86 18.68
CA VAL A 117 -15.02 -2.31 19.92
C VAL A 117 -14.10 -1.20 20.41
N TYR A 118 -14.50 -0.55 21.50
CA TYR A 118 -13.87 0.66 22.02
C TYR A 118 -12.86 0.34 23.13
N PHE A 119 -11.67 0.91 23.02
CA PHE A 119 -10.59 0.85 23.99
C PHE A 119 -10.39 2.24 24.60
N PRO A 120 -10.85 2.49 25.84
CA PRO A 120 -10.48 3.68 26.59
C PRO A 120 -8.96 3.82 26.75
N SER A 121 -8.48 5.01 27.17
CA SER A 121 -7.09 5.21 27.55
C SER A 121 -6.57 4.12 28.48
N GLY A 122 -5.40 3.55 28.17
CA GLY A 122 -4.82 2.45 28.94
C GLY A 122 -3.89 1.55 28.13
N THR A 123 -3.21 0.64 28.82
CA THR A 123 -2.37 -0.39 28.19
C THR A 123 -3.04 -1.76 28.27
N TYR A 124 -3.07 -2.45 27.14
CA TYR A 124 -3.82 -3.67 26.88
C TYR A 124 -2.86 -4.73 26.36
N ILE A 125 -2.55 -5.74 27.18
CA ILE A 125 -1.52 -6.74 26.89
C ILE A 125 -2.19 -8.00 26.33
N PHE A 126 -1.94 -8.27 25.04
CA PHE A 126 -2.36 -9.50 24.37
C PHE A 126 -1.24 -10.53 24.43
N ASN A 127 -1.60 -11.79 24.68
CA ASN A 127 -0.68 -12.92 24.62
C ASN A 127 -0.63 -13.58 23.23
N ASP A 128 -1.58 -13.26 22.35
CA ASP A 128 -1.63 -13.82 21.00
C ASP A 128 -2.22 -12.83 19.98
N SER A 129 -2.16 -13.21 18.70
CA SER A 129 -2.80 -12.50 17.60
C SER A 129 -4.31 -12.40 17.81
N ILE A 130 -4.92 -11.33 17.30
CA ILE A 130 -6.37 -11.12 17.36
C ILE A 130 -6.98 -11.07 15.96
N LYS A 131 -8.26 -11.40 15.86
CA LYS A 131 -8.97 -11.45 14.58
C LYS A 131 -10.26 -10.65 14.66
N LEU A 132 -10.45 -9.72 13.73
CA LEU A 132 -11.70 -9.02 13.47
C LEU A 132 -12.71 -9.93 12.75
N LYS A 133 -13.97 -9.50 12.73
CA LYS A 133 -15.04 -10.06 11.90
C LYS A 133 -15.61 -8.92 11.05
N SER A 134 -16.28 -9.27 9.95
CA SER A 134 -17.03 -8.30 9.13
C SER A 134 -17.88 -7.35 9.99
N GLY A 135 -17.86 -6.06 9.66
CA GLY A 135 -18.61 -5.02 10.38
C GLY A 135 -17.98 -4.53 11.68
N VAL A 136 -16.86 -5.10 12.14
CA VAL A 136 -16.23 -4.73 13.41
C VAL A 136 -15.02 -3.82 13.20
N ILE A 137 -15.07 -2.65 13.81
CA ILE A 137 -13.94 -1.71 13.95
C ILE A 137 -13.37 -1.82 15.36
N ILE A 138 -12.04 -1.77 15.52
CA ILE A 138 -11.41 -1.47 16.82
C ILE A 138 -11.01 -0.01 16.86
N ARG A 139 -11.40 0.69 17.93
CA ARG A 139 -11.15 2.12 18.11
C ARG A 139 -10.60 2.40 19.49
N GLY A 140 -9.47 3.10 19.56
CA GLY A 140 -9.01 3.73 20.78
C GLY A 140 -9.66 5.11 21.00
N GLU A 141 -9.62 5.58 22.24
CA GLU A 141 -9.97 6.96 22.60
C GLU A 141 -9.25 7.98 21.71
N THR A 142 -9.94 9.06 21.35
CA THR A 142 -9.39 10.07 20.42
C THR A 142 -8.13 10.74 21.02
N PRO A 143 -7.00 10.75 20.31
CA PRO A 143 -5.77 11.35 20.83
C PRO A 143 -5.91 12.88 20.95
N ALA A 144 -5.32 13.45 22.01
CA ALA A 144 -5.26 14.90 22.20
C ALA A 144 -4.51 15.59 21.05
N VAL A 145 -3.38 15.00 20.64
CA VAL A 145 -2.65 15.39 19.42
C VAL A 145 -3.17 14.56 18.26
N LYS A 146 -3.88 15.18 17.32
CA LYS A 146 -4.59 14.45 16.25
C LYS A 146 -3.76 14.16 15.01
N LEU A 147 -2.67 14.91 14.77
CA LEU A 147 -1.85 14.80 13.56
C LEU A 147 -0.69 13.82 13.77
N ALA A 148 -0.72 12.67 13.08
CA ALA A 148 0.27 11.60 13.27
C ALA A 148 1.69 11.94 12.80
N LYS A 149 1.83 12.96 11.95
CA LYS A 149 3.12 13.50 11.52
C LYS A 149 3.86 14.25 12.63
N THR A 150 3.18 14.63 13.71
CA THR A 150 3.82 15.29 14.86
C THR A 150 4.55 14.29 15.75
N ASN A 151 5.69 14.70 16.33
CA ASN A 151 6.51 13.83 17.18
C ASN A 151 5.82 13.42 18.49
N ASN A 152 4.88 14.24 18.99
CA ASN A 152 4.13 13.97 20.22
C ASN A 152 2.83 13.18 19.97
N TYR A 153 2.65 12.62 18.77
CA TYR A 153 1.48 11.80 18.46
C TYR A 153 1.53 10.48 19.25
N HIS A 154 0.71 10.39 20.29
CA HIS A 154 0.60 9.21 21.15
C HIS A 154 -0.87 8.89 21.39
N PRO A 155 -1.45 7.92 20.65
CA PRO A 155 -2.77 7.44 20.97
C PRO A 155 -2.85 6.90 22.40
N PRO A 156 -3.89 7.25 23.17
CA PRO A 156 -3.97 6.95 24.60
C PRO A 156 -4.24 5.46 24.89
N ALA A 157 -4.89 4.76 23.96
CA ALA A 157 -5.10 3.33 24.05
C ALA A 157 -3.96 2.56 23.37
N LYS A 158 -3.23 1.76 24.14
CA LYS A 158 -2.04 1.02 23.70
C LYS A 158 -2.28 -0.48 23.72
N LEU A 159 -2.15 -1.14 22.57
CA LEU A 159 -2.19 -2.59 22.44
C LEU A 159 -0.75 -3.12 22.36
N VAL A 160 -0.37 -3.96 23.33
CA VAL A 160 0.98 -4.52 23.44
C VAL A 160 0.93 -6.02 23.25
N PHE A 161 1.70 -6.51 22.28
CA PHE A 161 1.85 -7.94 22.01
C PHE A 161 3.20 -8.45 22.56
N PRO A 162 3.41 -9.77 22.64
CA PRO A 162 4.61 -10.34 23.24
C PRO A 162 5.90 -9.90 22.52
N LYS A 163 6.94 -9.61 23.32
CA LYS A 163 8.30 -9.35 22.82
C LYS A 163 8.97 -10.67 22.48
N TYR A 164 9.73 -10.69 21.39
CA TYR A 164 10.66 -11.79 21.14
C TYR A 164 11.90 -11.63 22.02
N GLU A 165 12.16 -12.58 22.91
CA GLU A 165 13.37 -12.61 23.74
C GLU A 165 14.37 -13.63 23.15
N PRO A 166 15.42 -13.20 22.43
CA PRO A 166 16.28 -14.11 21.68
C PRO A 166 17.19 -14.96 22.57
N GLN A 167 17.11 -16.29 22.43
CA GLN A 167 18.11 -17.22 22.95
C GLN A 167 19.13 -17.54 21.85
N LEU A 168 20.37 -17.07 21.99
CA LEU A 168 21.43 -17.21 20.97
C LEU A 168 22.20 -18.54 21.10
N SER A 169 21.50 -19.64 21.37
CA SER A 169 22.07 -20.98 21.54
C SER A 169 21.02 -22.07 21.29
N GLY A 170 21.46 -23.31 21.05
CA GLY A 170 20.57 -24.44 20.79
C GLY A 170 19.58 -24.14 19.65
N ASN A 171 18.29 -24.40 19.90
CA ASN A 171 17.18 -24.14 18.97
C ASN A 171 16.72 -22.66 18.94
N GLY A 172 17.23 -21.86 19.88
CA GLY A 172 16.78 -20.50 20.12
C GLY A 172 15.33 -20.42 20.62
N THR A 173 14.82 -19.19 20.69
CA THR A 173 13.45 -18.93 21.15
C THR A 173 12.46 -19.28 20.05
N PRO A 174 11.40 -20.05 20.32
CA PRO A 174 10.38 -20.37 19.32
C PRO A 174 9.67 -19.13 18.79
N ASN A 175 9.39 -19.08 17.49
CA ASN A 175 8.84 -17.90 16.84
C ASN A 175 7.41 -17.59 17.31
N GLU A 176 6.64 -18.62 17.65
CA GLU A 176 5.26 -18.53 18.13
C GLU A 176 5.11 -17.79 19.46
N THR A 177 6.21 -17.57 20.20
CA THR A 177 6.22 -16.75 21.41
C THR A 177 6.03 -15.26 21.14
N ALA A 178 6.24 -14.80 19.89
CA ALA A 178 6.17 -13.39 19.49
C ALA A 178 5.58 -13.25 18.07
N PHE A 179 5.93 -12.16 17.37
CA PHE A 179 5.59 -11.89 15.95
C PHE A 179 4.09 -12.01 15.66
N LYS A 180 3.28 -11.35 16.48
CA LYS A 180 1.82 -11.42 16.42
C LYS A 180 1.25 -10.48 15.36
N SER A 181 -0.05 -10.60 15.11
CA SER A 181 -0.75 -9.73 14.17
C SER A 181 -2.21 -9.50 14.55
N ILE A 182 -2.77 -8.42 14.01
CA ILE A 182 -4.22 -8.16 13.97
C ILE A 182 -4.69 -8.56 12.57
N GLN A 183 -5.63 -9.49 12.52
CA GLN A 183 -6.13 -10.11 11.28
C GLN A 183 -7.65 -10.02 11.18
N THR A 184 -8.24 -10.68 10.19
CA THR A 184 -9.69 -10.95 10.11
C THR A 184 -9.96 -12.43 9.90
N ILE A 185 -11.16 -12.91 10.23
CA ILE A 185 -11.50 -14.34 10.18
C ILE A 185 -11.62 -14.84 8.73
N THR A 186 -12.30 -14.09 7.87
CA THR A 186 -12.58 -14.45 6.48
C THR A 186 -12.07 -13.35 5.55
N PRO A 187 -10.75 -13.24 5.32
CA PRO A 187 -10.15 -12.09 4.65
C PRO A 187 -10.63 -11.85 3.22
N ASP A 188 -11.15 -12.88 2.54
CA ASP A 188 -11.72 -12.73 1.20
C ASP A 188 -13.12 -12.09 1.19
N GLN A 189 -13.79 -11.97 2.33
CA GLN A 189 -15.20 -11.57 2.42
C GLN A 189 -15.48 -10.46 3.45
N ASP A 190 -14.77 -10.49 4.59
CA ASP A 190 -15.01 -9.56 5.70
C ASP A 190 -14.83 -8.11 5.26
N SER A 191 -15.89 -7.31 5.43
CA SER A 191 -15.95 -5.92 4.97
C SER A 191 -16.34 -4.98 6.12
N ASN A 192 -16.16 -3.67 5.95
CA ASN A 192 -16.44 -2.67 6.98
C ASN A 192 -15.66 -2.95 8.27
N ILE A 193 -14.35 -3.19 8.11
CA ILE A 193 -13.42 -3.53 9.18
C ILE A 193 -12.33 -2.46 9.29
N GLY A 194 -11.75 -2.30 10.47
CA GLY A 194 -10.74 -1.26 10.63
C GLY A 194 -10.18 -1.10 12.03
N ILE A 195 -9.15 -0.27 12.08
CA ILE A 195 -8.30 -0.03 13.25
C ILE A 195 -8.08 1.48 13.34
N ILE A 196 -8.49 2.07 14.46
CA ILE A 196 -8.61 3.52 14.61
C ILE A 196 -7.99 3.98 15.93
N ASN A 197 -7.12 5.01 15.88
CA ASN A 197 -6.60 5.72 17.06
C ASN A 197 -5.95 4.81 18.12
N LEU A 198 -5.06 3.91 17.70
CA LEU A 198 -4.40 2.95 18.59
C LEU A 198 -2.87 3.05 18.51
N ASP A 199 -2.18 2.94 19.65
CA ASP A 199 -0.74 2.68 19.70
C ASP A 199 -0.57 1.15 19.74
N ILE A 200 0.02 0.58 18.70
CA ILE A 200 0.20 -0.86 18.54
C ILE A 200 1.70 -1.16 18.57
N ASN A 201 2.10 -1.99 19.53
CA ASN A 201 3.47 -2.43 19.67
C ASN A 201 3.57 -3.96 19.49
N ARG A 202 4.49 -4.40 18.65
CA ARG A 202 4.83 -5.83 18.40
C ARG A 202 3.78 -6.67 17.68
N ALA A 203 2.85 -6.02 16.97
CA ALA A 203 1.95 -6.71 16.05
C ALA A 203 1.81 -5.98 14.72
N ALA A 204 1.89 -6.77 13.65
CA ALA A 204 1.52 -6.32 12.32
C ALA A 204 0.00 -6.16 12.19
N ILE A 205 -0.46 -5.29 11.30
CA ILE A 205 -1.83 -5.28 10.81
C ILE A 205 -1.83 -6.05 9.49
N ASN A 206 -2.53 -7.19 9.44
CA ASN A 206 -2.50 -8.10 8.31
C ASN A 206 -3.93 -8.56 7.94
N ILE A 207 -4.53 -7.83 7.00
CA ILE A 207 -5.86 -8.14 6.43
C ILE A 207 -5.63 -8.56 4.99
N VAL A 208 -5.19 -9.80 4.79
CA VAL A 208 -4.73 -10.30 3.49
C VAL A 208 -5.58 -11.47 3.02
N GLY A 209 -6.34 -11.22 1.96
CA GLY A 209 -7.05 -12.24 1.17
C GLY A 209 -6.36 -12.53 -0.15
N ASN A 210 -6.98 -13.37 -0.98
CA ASN A 210 -6.59 -13.60 -2.36
C ASN A 210 -6.83 -12.33 -3.19
N LEU A 211 -5.76 -11.70 -3.65
CA LEU A 211 -5.78 -10.43 -4.38
C LEU A 211 -6.69 -10.42 -5.62
N ASP A 212 -6.78 -11.54 -6.35
CA ASP A 212 -7.52 -11.63 -7.61
C ASP A 212 -9.01 -12.00 -7.41
N THR A 213 -9.34 -12.78 -6.38
CA THR A 213 -10.69 -13.34 -6.20
C THR A 213 -11.48 -12.81 -5.01
N ASN A 214 -10.85 -12.05 -4.10
CA ASN A 214 -11.54 -11.49 -2.93
C ASN A 214 -12.74 -10.61 -3.30
N LYS A 215 -13.61 -10.40 -2.31
CA LYS A 215 -14.81 -9.58 -2.33
C LYS A 215 -14.92 -8.66 -1.11
N ASN A 216 -13.90 -8.66 -0.25
CA ASN A 216 -13.86 -7.78 0.91
C ASN A 216 -13.73 -6.31 0.50
N SER A 217 -14.32 -5.42 1.28
CA SER A 217 -14.37 -3.98 0.97
C SER A 217 -14.42 -3.14 2.24
N ASN A 218 -14.18 -1.83 2.10
CA ASN A 218 -14.33 -0.85 3.18
C ASN A 218 -13.41 -1.17 4.36
N ILE A 219 -12.10 -1.05 4.13
CA ILE A 219 -11.05 -1.30 5.14
C ILE A 219 -10.43 0.03 5.57
N ILE A 220 -10.33 0.26 6.88
CA ILE A 220 -9.81 1.52 7.44
C ILE A 220 -8.65 1.25 8.38
N ILE A 221 -7.51 1.88 8.14
CA ILE A 221 -6.43 2.04 9.12
C ILE A 221 -6.18 3.53 9.31
N PHE A 222 -6.60 4.05 10.47
CA PHE A 222 -6.61 5.49 10.73
C PHE A 222 -6.02 5.84 12.10
N GLY A 223 -5.12 6.82 12.17
CA GLY A 223 -4.64 7.28 13.48
C GLY A 223 -3.79 6.23 14.24
N VAL A 224 -3.23 5.23 13.56
CA VAL A 224 -2.45 4.18 14.22
C VAL A 224 -1.00 4.64 14.39
N ARG A 225 -0.45 4.44 15.59
CA ARG A 225 0.99 4.44 15.83
C ARG A 225 1.48 3.00 15.90
N SER A 226 2.39 2.56 15.03
CA SER A 226 2.83 1.15 14.94
C SER A 226 4.35 1.03 15.11
N ASN A 227 4.79 0.19 16.05
CA ASN A 227 6.22 -0.04 16.32
C ASN A 227 6.57 -1.52 16.57
N ASN A 228 7.84 -1.84 16.36
CA ASN A 228 8.44 -3.16 16.62
C ASN A 228 7.70 -4.31 15.93
N VAL A 229 7.29 -4.10 14.69
CA VAL A 229 6.76 -5.20 13.85
C VAL A 229 7.92 -5.96 13.24
N ALA A 230 7.84 -7.28 13.21
CA ALA A 230 8.77 -8.12 12.46
C ALA A 230 8.16 -9.50 12.23
N LYS A 231 8.76 -10.25 11.31
CA LYS A 231 8.51 -11.66 11.09
C LYS A 231 9.85 -12.32 10.74
N PRO A 232 10.18 -13.51 11.26
CA PRO A 232 11.36 -14.25 10.82
C PRO A 232 11.22 -14.72 9.37
N ASP A 233 12.30 -14.62 8.59
CA ASP A 233 12.36 -15.16 7.24
C ASP A 233 12.19 -16.69 7.32
N PRO A 234 11.22 -17.28 6.59
CA PRO A 234 10.94 -18.71 6.70
C PRO A 234 12.08 -19.61 6.18
N GLN A 235 13.07 -19.04 5.49
CA GLN A 235 14.24 -19.78 5.00
C GLN A 235 15.45 -19.71 5.95
N VAL A 236 15.32 -19.00 7.08
CA VAL A 236 16.37 -18.88 8.10
C VAL A 236 15.85 -19.43 9.44
N PRO A 237 16.57 -20.38 10.07
CA PRO A 237 17.92 -20.83 9.72
C PRO A 237 17.92 -21.85 8.58
N LYS A 238 18.96 -21.75 7.75
CA LYS A 238 19.33 -22.77 6.78
C LYS A 238 20.25 -23.80 7.44
N LEU A 239 19.63 -24.85 8.00
CA LEU A 239 20.25 -25.79 8.95
C LEU A 239 21.49 -26.54 8.40
N GLU A 240 21.71 -26.55 7.08
CA GLU A 240 22.91 -27.11 6.47
C GLU A 240 24.19 -26.37 6.89
N PHE A 241 24.10 -25.09 7.29
CA PHE A 241 25.25 -24.32 7.75
C PHE A 241 24.96 -23.27 8.82
N GLN A 242 23.71 -22.87 9.03
CA GLN A 242 23.33 -21.92 10.08
C GLN A 242 23.02 -22.63 11.39
N ASN A 243 23.25 -21.93 12.50
CA ASN A 243 22.87 -22.46 13.81
C ASN A 243 21.33 -22.39 13.95
N PRO A 244 20.67 -23.37 14.62
CA PRO A 244 19.21 -23.40 14.71
C PRO A 244 18.57 -22.17 15.39
N TRP A 245 19.32 -21.45 16.22
CA TRP A 245 18.86 -20.22 16.87
C TRP A 245 18.89 -18.98 15.98
N GLN A 246 19.59 -19.00 14.84
CA GLN A 246 19.73 -17.81 13.97
C GLN A 246 18.40 -17.44 13.34
N ARG A 247 18.14 -16.13 13.25
CA ARG A 247 16.94 -15.55 12.62
C ARG A 247 17.34 -14.46 11.65
N TYR A 248 16.44 -14.12 10.73
CA TYR A 248 16.64 -13.00 9.83
C TYR A 248 15.31 -12.30 9.60
N SER A 249 15.32 -10.99 9.45
CA SER A 249 14.08 -10.24 9.20
C SER A 249 13.49 -10.65 7.84
N HIS A 250 12.23 -11.09 7.86
CA HIS A 250 11.52 -11.44 6.64
C HIS A 250 11.28 -10.18 5.82
N ARG A 251 11.93 -10.15 4.66
CA ARG A 251 11.94 -8.99 3.77
C ARG A 251 10.58 -8.61 3.19
N PHE A 252 9.61 -9.54 3.21
CA PHE A 252 8.23 -9.31 2.76
C PHE A 252 7.23 -9.20 3.92
N ALA A 253 7.69 -8.93 5.15
CA ALA A 253 6.80 -8.48 6.21
C ALA A 253 6.36 -7.02 5.97
N ALA A 254 5.36 -6.56 6.71
CA ALA A 254 4.95 -5.16 6.72
C ALA A 254 4.38 -4.75 8.09
N ASN A 255 4.43 -3.45 8.42
CA ASN A 255 3.64 -2.92 9.54
C ASN A 255 2.14 -3.04 9.23
N ILE A 256 1.76 -2.67 8.00
CA ILE A 256 0.40 -2.72 7.50
C ILE A 256 0.42 -3.46 6.16
N GLU A 257 -0.27 -4.59 6.07
CA GLU A 257 -0.50 -5.34 4.84
C GLU A 257 -2.00 -5.55 4.63
N LEU A 258 -2.53 -4.99 3.55
CA LEU A 258 -3.96 -5.00 3.23
C LEU A 258 -4.19 -5.50 1.80
N THR A 259 -5.20 -6.35 1.66
CA THR A 259 -5.80 -6.70 0.39
C THR A 259 -7.28 -6.36 0.44
N GLY A 260 -7.83 -5.72 -0.59
CA GLY A 260 -9.26 -5.43 -0.67
C GLY A 260 -9.75 -5.21 -2.09
N TYR A 261 -11.00 -5.61 -2.35
CA TYR A 261 -11.66 -5.49 -3.65
C TYR A 261 -11.94 -4.03 -4.01
N GLU A 262 -12.36 -3.24 -3.02
CA GLU A 262 -12.56 -1.81 -3.16
C GLU A 262 -12.50 -1.10 -1.80
N ASN A 263 -12.31 0.21 -1.82
CA ASN A 263 -12.44 1.10 -0.65
C ASN A 263 -11.47 0.73 0.48
N ILE A 264 -10.23 1.20 0.37
CA ILE A 264 -9.24 1.09 1.43
C ILE A 264 -8.73 2.49 1.78
N LEU A 265 -8.80 2.84 3.05
CA LEU A 265 -8.23 4.08 3.59
C LEU A 265 -7.10 3.75 4.57
N VAL A 266 -5.88 4.16 4.25
CA VAL A 266 -4.73 4.14 5.17
C VAL A 266 -4.29 5.57 5.40
N SER A 267 -4.68 6.15 6.53
CA SER A 267 -4.49 7.59 6.75
C SER A 267 -4.11 8.02 8.15
N ASN A 268 -3.31 9.09 8.23
CA ASN A 268 -2.92 9.71 9.51
C ASN A 268 -2.28 8.69 10.46
N ASN A 269 -1.41 7.82 9.96
CA ASN A 269 -0.68 6.84 10.77
C ASN A 269 0.76 7.28 11.01
N ARG A 270 1.39 6.79 12.07
CA ARG A 270 2.81 6.98 12.40
C ARG A 270 3.49 5.62 12.56
N ILE A 271 4.42 5.30 11.67
CA ILE A 271 4.97 3.94 11.55
C ILE A 271 6.47 3.95 11.82
N ASN A 272 6.91 3.05 12.72
CA ASN A 272 8.31 2.81 13.09
C ASN A 272 9.06 4.03 13.62
N ASP A 273 8.36 4.91 14.35
CA ASP A 273 8.99 6.09 14.95
C ASP A 273 9.82 5.79 16.20
N ASN A 274 9.69 4.58 16.74
CA ASN A 274 10.38 4.14 17.95
C ASN A 274 10.65 2.61 17.93
N ILE A 275 11.54 2.17 17.04
CA ILE A 275 12.02 0.78 17.02
C ILE A 275 13.03 0.58 18.16
N THR A 276 12.73 -0.35 19.07
CA THR A 276 13.53 -0.65 20.26
C THR A 276 13.94 -2.12 20.39
N ASP A 277 13.33 -3.00 19.60
CA ASP A 277 13.43 -4.46 19.81
C ASP A 277 14.50 -5.14 18.92
N ASN A 278 15.26 -4.36 18.14
CA ASN A 278 16.40 -4.87 17.37
C ASN A 278 17.40 -5.62 18.28
N TYR A 279 17.99 -6.70 17.78
CA TYR A 279 19.04 -7.42 18.49
C TYR A 279 20.15 -7.92 17.56
N GLU A 280 21.36 -7.99 18.12
CA GLU A 280 22.56 -8.46 17.44
C GLU A 280 22.66 -9.99 17.44
N GLN A 281 23.32 -10.55 16.43
CA GLN A 281 23.46 -12.00 16.27
C GLN A 281 24.94 -12.40 16.04
N PRO A 282 25.80 -12.37 17.08
CA PRO A 282 27.21 -12.74 16.95
C PRO A 282 27.38 -14.19 16.48
N GLY A 283 28.34 -14.43 15.58
CA GLY A 283 28.56 -15.74 14.98
C GLY A 283 27.57 -16.07 13.85
N TYR A 284 26.96 -15.06 13.22
CA TYR A 284 26.05 -15.25 12.09
C TYR A 284 26.75 -15.95 10.92
N LYS A 285 26.17 -17.06 10.41
CA LYS A 285 26.77 -17.87 9.34
C LYS A 285 26.09 -17.60 8.00
N LEU A 286 26.89 -17.48 6.96
CA LEU A 286 26.46 -17.19 5.58
C LEU A 286 27.25 -18.04 4.60
N GLN A 287 26.70 -18.28 3.42
CA GLN A 287 27.51 -18.72 2.29
C GLN A 287 28.29 -17.54 1.69
N SER A 288 29.52 -17.81 1.28
CA SER A 288 30.32 -16.94 0.41
C SER A 288 29.64 -16.69 -0.94
N ARG A 289 30.12 -15.69 -1.68
CA ARG A 289 29.50 -15.24 -2.96
C ARG A 289 29.44 -16.36 -4.01
N ASP A 290 30.47 -17.19 -4.08
CA ASP A 290 30.56 -18.36 -4.98
C ASP A 290 29.83 -19.60 -4.43
N LYS A 291 29.25 -19.49 -3.23
CA LYS A 291 28.56 -20.54 -2.47
C LYS A 291 29.43 -21.74 -2.08
N LYS A 292 30.76 -21.62 -2.15
CA LYS A 292 31.68 -22.75 -1.89
C LYS A 292 32.09 -22.84 -0.43
N ASN A 293 32.17 -21.69 0.25
CA ASN A 293 32.63 -21.60 1.63
C ASN A 293 31.55 -21.03 2.56
N ILE A 294 31.60 -21.39 3.83
CA ILE A 294 30.82 -20.77 4.90
C ILE A 294 31.65 -19.65 5.54
N ILE A 295 31.04 -18.48 5.66
CA ILE A 295 31.58 -17.29 6.31
C ILE A 295 30.85 -17.11 7.64
N THR A 296 31.59 -16.80 8.69
CA THR A 296 31.03 -16.46 10.00
C THR A 296 31.36 -15.02 10.33
N TYR A 297 30.35 -14.19 10.53
CA TYR A 297 30.51 -12.86 11.09
C TYR A 297 30.46 -12.94 12.61
N GLN A 298 31.57 -12.61 13.27
CA GLN A 298 31.65 -12.65 14.74
C GLN A 298 30.91 -11.46 15.36
N GLU A 299 30.91 -10.32 14.67
CA GLU A 299 30.25 -9.09 15.11
C GLU A 299 28.74 -9.17 14.81
N GLY A 300 27.92 -9.15 15.87
CA GLY A 300 26.48 -9.35 15.74
C GLY A 300 25.74 -8.19 15.08
N ASN A 301 26.32 -6.99 15.08
CA ASN A 301 25.81 -5.81 14.40
C ASN A 301 25.92 -5.87 12.86
N LYS A 302 26.66 -6.83 12.29
CA LYS A 302 26.71 -7.03 10.82
C LYS A 302 25.43 -7.65 10.27
N VAL A 303 24.75 -8.49 11.07
CA VAL A 303 23.50 -9.16 10.69
C VAL A 303 22.49 -9.10 11.85
N PRO A 304 22.05 -7.89 12.24
CA PRO A 304 21.06 -7.75 13.29
C PRO A 304 19.72 -8.32 12.81
N PHE A 305 18.92 -8.85 13.74
CA PHE A 305 17.50 -8.99 13.48
C PHE A 305 16.87 -7.62 13.69
N HIS A 306 16.48 -6.99 12.57
CA HIS A 306 16.06 -5.60 12.55
C HIS A 306 14.56 -5.47 12.25
N TYR A 307 13.83 -4.85 13.17
CA TYR A 307 12.38 -4.62 13.14
C TYR A 307 11.95 -3.48 12.19
N GLY A 308 12.90 -2.85 11.49
CA GLY A 308 12.62 -1.90 10.42
C GLY A 308 12.98 -2.40 9.01
N ASN A 309 13.48 -3.64 8.88
CA ASN A 309 13.97 -4.17 7.59
C ASN A 309 12.89 -4.90 6.79
N HIS A 310 11.77 -4.22 6.56
CA HIS A 310 10.61 -4.73 5.83
C HIS A 310 9.74 -3.57 5.31
N TYR A 311 8.61 -3.84 4.65
CA TYR A 311 7.75 -2.78 4.10
C TYR A 311 7.06 -1.98 5.20
N GLY A 312 6.75 -0.71 4.94
CA GLY A 312 5.91 0.10 5.83
C GLY A 312 4.43 -0.26 5.63
N ILE A 313 3.86 0.23 4.53
CA ILE A 313 2.46 0.06 4.12
C ILE A 313 2.41 -0.71 2.80
N VAL A 314 1.69 -1.81 2.76
CA VAL A 314 1.45 -2.61 1.56
C VAL A 314 -0.06 -2.71 1.32
N VAL A 315 -0.53 -2.26 0.16
CA VAL A 315 -1.95 -2.30 -0.21
C VAL A 315 -2.12 -2.88 -1.62
N ASN A 316 -2.75 -4.04 -1.74
CA ASN A 316 -2.96 -4.73 -3.03
C ASN A 316 -1.67 -4.98 -3.83
N ARG A 317 -0.52 -5.09 -3.14
CA ARG A 317 0.80 -5.39 -3.72
C ARG A 317 1.50 -6.62 -3.10
N GLY A 318 0.82 -7.32 -2.20
CA GLY A 318 1.30 -8.54 -1.55
C GLY A 318 0.53 -9.79 -1.97
N GLY A 319 0.94 -10.95 -1.43
CA GLY A 319 0.12 -12.18 -1.43
C GLY A 319 0.18 -13.08 -2.68
N LYS A 320 0.91 -12.72 -3.75
CA LYS A 320 1.01 -13.54 -4.97
C LYS A 320 2.32 -14.32 -5.04
N LYS A 321 2.24 -15.66 -4.97
CA LYS A 321 3.40 -16.58 -4.89
C LYS A 321 4.34 -16.50 -6.09
N ASP A 322 3.77 -16.42 -7.30
CA ASP A 322 4.53 -16.47 -8.56
C ASP A 322 4.91 -15.07 -9.07
N GLY A 323 4.67 -14.03 -8.25
CA GLY A 323 4.80 -12.64 -8.65
C GLY A 323 3.70 -12.18 -9.61
N PHE A 324 3.89 -10.99 -10.16
CA PHE A 324 2.95 -10.36 -11.09
C PHE A 324 3.42 -10.50 -12.53
N LYS A 325 2.48 -10.64 -13.47
CA LYS A 325 2.80 -10.56 -14.90
C LYS A 325 3.40 -9.20 -15.25
N LEU A 326 4.34 -9.23 -16.20
CA LEU A 326 4.94 -8.04 -16.79
C LEU A 326 3.90 -7.26 -17.60
N ALA A 327 3.95 -5.92 -17.55
CA ALA A 327 2.99 -5.03 -18.21
C ALA A 327 1.54 -5.43 -17.92
N ALA A 328 1.27 -5.69 -16.65
CA ALA A 328 -0.04 -6.06 -16.16
C ALA A 328 -1.13 -5.06 -16.60
N THR A 329 -2.30 -5.60 -16.93
CA THR A 329 -3.54 -4.89 -17.29
C THR A 329 -4.70 -5.41 -16.44
N PRO A 330 -5.87 -4.72 -16.41
CA PRO A 330 -7.03 -5.21 -15.68
C PRO A 330 -7.48 -6.63 -16.09
N ALA A 331 -7.21 -7.04 -17.33
CA ALA A 331 -7.57 -8.38 -17.81
C ALA A 331 -6.59 -9.47 -17.30
N THR A 332 -5.31 -9.14 -17.12
CA THR A 332 -4.28 -10.13 -16.79
C THR A 332 -4.00 -10.26 -15.30
N GLU A 333 -4.17 -9.16 -14.54
CA GLU A 333 -3.86 -8.98 -13.12
C GLU A 333 -4.90 -8.04 -12.47
N PRO A 334 -6.20 -8.42 -12.45
CA PRO A 334 -7.29 -7.53 -12.02
C PRO A 334 -7.10 -7.00 -10.59
N GLY A 335 -6.42 -7.75 -9.72
CA GLY A 335 -6.12 -7.33 -8.36
C GLY A 335 -5.23 -6.09 -8.23
N LEU A 336 -4.44 -5.74 -9.26
CA LEU A 336 -3.65 -4.50 -9.28
C LEU A 336 -4.48 -3.25 -9.64
N PHE A 337 -5.75 -3.42 -10.00
CA PHE A 337 -6.64 -2.36 -10.52
C PHE A 337 -7.91 -2.21 -9.68
N ARG A 338 -7.83 -2.50 -8.38
CA ARG A 338 -8.94 -2.29 -7.43
C ARG A 338 -9.18 -0.81 -7.19
N LYS A 339 -10.43 -0.42 -6.96
CA LYS A 339 -10.84 0.99 -6.89
C LYS A 339 -10.94 1.50 -5.45
N GLY A 340 -10.87 2.82 -5.29
CA GLY A 340 -11.11 3.48 -4.00
C GLY A 340 -9.98 3.30 -2.99
N ILE A 341 -8.73 3.23 -3.47
CA ILE A 341 -7.55 3.06 -2.62
C ILE A 341 -6.92 4.42 -2.31
N VAL A 342 -6.87 4.80 -1.03
CA VAL A 342 -6.36 6.08 -0.57
C VAL A 342 -5.35 5.88 0.56
N ILE A 343 -4.12 6.36 0.34
CA ILE A 343 -3.03 6.33 1.32
C ILE A 343 -2.54 7.76 1.54
N ARG A 344 -2.87 8.36 2.69
CA ARG A 344 -2.63 9.80 2.87
C ARG A 344 -2.30 10.26 4.29
N ASP A 345 -1.56 11.35 4.38
CA ASP A 345 -1.26 12.04 5.65
C ASP A 345 -0.49 11.16 6.66
N ASN A 346 0.20 10.11 6.21
CA ASN A 346 0.98 9.22 7.07
C ASN A 346 2.41 9.73 7.30
N TRP A 347 3.01 9.34 8.43
CA TRP A 347 4.44 9.41 8.70
C TRP A 347 5.00 7.99 8.73
N VAL A 348 6.02 7.69 7.92
CA VAL A 348 6.55 6.33 7.76
C VAL A 348 8.07 6.35 7.82
N TYR A 349 8.65 5.63 8.78
CA TYR A 349 10.08 5.35 8.82
C TYR A 349 10.37 3.94 8.29
N HIS A 350 11.38 3.85 7.42
CA HIS A 350 11.89 2.58 6.93
C HIS A 350 13.41 2.67 6.74
N THR A 351 14.10 1.53 6.80
CA THR A 351 15.54 1.46 6.51
C THR A 351 15.86 0.55 5.34
N MET A 352 14.90 -0.28 4.93
CA MET A 352 15.00 -1.21 3.81
C MET A 352 13.60 -1.33 3.18
N ARG A 353 13.50 -1.93 2.00
CA ARG A 353 12.22 -2.14 1.31
C ARG A 353 11.47 -0.84 1.04
N VAL A 354 10.23 -0.98 0.58
CA VAL A 354 9.40 0.14 0.16
C VAL A 354 8.60 0.68 1.37
N ALA A 355 8.61 2.00 1.58
CA ALA A 355 7.80 2.61 2.64
C ALA A 355 6.29 2.49 2.33
N ILE A 356 5.88 2.79 1.09
CA ILE A 356 4.51 2.62 0.60
C ILE A 356 4.50 1.82 -0.71
N HIS A 357 3.97 0.60 -0.67
CA HIS A 357 3.85 -0.31 -1.81
C HIS A 357 2.37 -0.54 -2.14
N ALA A 358 1.83 0.13 -3.17
CA ALA A 358 0.37 0.15 -3.40
C ALA A 358 -0.06 -0.09 -4.86
N ALA A 359 -1.25 -0.66 -5.05
CA ALA A 359 -1.87 -0.80 -6.37
C ALA A 359 -3.32 -0.33 -6.37
N GLY A 360 -3.78 0.22 -7.50
CA GLY A 360 -5.19 0.47 -7.71
C GLY A 360 -5.54 1.21 -9.01
N ASP A 361 -6.83 1.21 -9.33
CA ASP A 361 -7.44 2.07 -10.33
C ASP A 361 -8.09 3.28 -9.63
N GLY A 362 -7.56 4.49 -9.84
CA GLY A 362 -7.92 5.66 -9.03
C GLY A 362 -7.13 5.74 -7.72
N LEU A 363 -5.93 5.15 -7.67
CA LEU A 363 -5.07 5.14 -6.48
C LEU A 363 -4.60 6.55 -6.12
N ILE A 364 -4.76 6.92 -4.85
CA ILE A 364 -4.28 8.21 -4.30
C ILE A 364 -3.21 7.95 -3.25
N ILE A 365 -2.01 8.50 -3.45
CA ILE A 365 -0.92 8.54 -2.46
C ILE A 365 -0.55 9.99 -2.18
N GLN A 366 -1.01 10.56 -1.06
CA GLN A 366 -0.97 12.02 -0.87
C GLN A 366 -0.48 12.48 0.50
N ASN A 367 0.35 13.52 0.54
CA ASN A 367 0.77 14.21 1.77
C ASN A 367 1.42 13.31 2.83
N ASN A 368 2.15 12.28 2.42
CA ASN A 368 2.89 11.42 3.35
C ASN A 368 4.30 11.97 3.60
N ASP A 369 4.81 11.78 4.82
CA ASP A 369 6.19 12.05 5.21
C ASP A 369 6.93 10.73 5.37
N ILE A 370 7.90 10.46 4.50
CA ILE A 370 8.67 9.22 4.47
C ILE A 370 10.11 9.52 4.89
N GLN A 371 10.57 8.84 5.93
CA GLN A 371 11.90 9.01 6.50
C GLN A 371 12.73 7.75 6.30
N ASP A 372 14.00 7.94 5.97
CA ASP A 372 15.00 6.87 5.85
C ASP A 372 16.28 7.31 6.57
N GLN A 373 17.09 6.35 7.00
CA GLN A 373 18.34 6.58 7.68
C GLN A 373 19.49 6.78 6.67
N PRO A 374 20.28 7.86 6.77
CA PRO A 374 21.50 8.03 5.97
C PRO A 374 22.64 7.12 6.48
N ASN A 375 23.67 6.91 5.64
CA ASN A 375 24.91 6.21 5.99
C ASN A 375 24.71 4.76 6.49
N LYS A 376 23.68 4.07 5.99
CA LYS A 376 23.45 2.65 6.30
C LYS A 376 24.55 1.78 5.69
N GLN A 377 24.97 0.76 6.42
CA GLN A 377 25.92 -0.26 5.94
C GLN A 377 25.26 -1.64 5.95
N TRP A 378 25.58 -2.48 4.96
CA TRP A 378 24.92 -3.77 4.76
C TRP A 378 25.88 -4.89 4.37
N TRP A 379 25.66 -6.09 4.92
CA TRP A 379 26.63 -7.19 4.87
C TRP A 379 26.11 -8.48 4.21
N THR A 380 24.80 -8.58 3.97
CA THR A 380 24.16 -9.81 3.48
C THR A 380 23.44 -9.62 2.15
N ASP A 381 23.24 -10.72 1.44
CA ASP A 381 22.16 -10.83 0.47
C ASP A 381 20.79 -10.65 1.18
N PRO A 382 19.73 -10.19 0.49
CA PRO A 382 18.46 -9.85 1.12
C PRO A 382 17.71 -11.06 1.70
N THR A 383 18.17 -12.28 1.44
CA THR A 383 17.65 -13.53 2.06
C THR A 383 18.31 -13.86 3.40
N GLY A 384 19.41 -13.19 3.77
CA GLY A 384 20.16 -13.51 4.99
C GLY A 384 20.95 -14.81 4.92
N THR A 385 21.06 -15.45 3.75
CA THR A 385 21.75 -16.76 3.62
C THR A 385 23.12 -16.67 2.95
N ARG A 386 23.43 -15.52 2.33
CA ARG A 386 24.66 -15.29 1.56
C ARG A 386 25.27 -13.94 1.89
N LYS A 387 26.57 -13.81 1.64
CA LYS A 387 27.29 -12.53 1.68
C LYS A 387 26.76 -11.56 0.62
N ALA A 388 26.72 -10.25 0.94
CA ALA A 388 26.31 -9.22 0.00
C ALA A 388 27.19 -9.16 -1.25
N THR A 389 26.64 -8.62 -2.34
CA THR A 389 27.38 -8.31 -3.57
C THR A 389 27.22 -6.83 -3.90
N GLY A 390 28.09 -6.29 -4.77
CA GLY A 390 27.97 -4.90 -5.24
C GLY A 390 26.71 -4.61 -6.06
N ALA A 391 25.91 -5.64 -6.37
CA ALA A 391 24.65 -5.54 -7.09
C ALA A 391 23.45 -5.98 -6.22
N VAL A 392 23.55 -5.88 -4.89
CA VAL A 392 22.47 -6.31 -4.00
C VAL A 392 21.24 -5.40 -4.13
N THR A 393 20.07 -6.04 -4.24
CA THR A 393 18.76 -5.41 -4.41
C THR A 393 17.97 -5.53 -3.09
N LEU A 394 17.86 -4.43 -2.36
CA LEU A 394 17.15 -4.35 -1.07
C LEU A 394 15.74 -3.75 -1.20
N GLU A 395 15.36 -3.35 -2.42
CA GLU A 395 14.14 -2.62 -2.78
C GLU A 395 13.90 -1.39 -1.91
N ASN A 396 14.96 -0.67 -1.52
CA ASN A 396 14.83 0.51 -0.67
C ASN A 396 14.21 1.67 -1.47
N ARG A 397 12.92 1.94 -1.27
CA ARG A 397 12.17 2.95 -2.02
C ARG A 397 11.19 3.71 -1.14
N ALA A 398 10.87 4.95 -1.48
CA ALA A 398 9.80 5.65 -0.76
C ALA A 398 8.42 5.14 -1.20
N ILE A 399 8.13 5.19 -2.51
CA ILE A 399 6.83 4.80 -3.08
C ILE A 399 7.05 3.88 -4.28
N ASP A 400 6.47 2.68 -4.24
CA ASP A 400 6.37 1.75 -5.37
C ASP A 400 4.89 1.51 -5.67
N TRP A 401 4.48 1.72 -6.92
CA TRP A 401 3.06 1.71 -7.27
C TRP A 401 2.75 0.95 -8.55
N SER A 402 1.47 0.61 -8.71
CA SER A 402 0.91 -0.03 -9.90
C SER A 402 -0.56 0.32 -10.10
N GLY A 403 -1.08 0.07 -11.29
CA GLY A 403 -2.46 0.35 -11.67
C GLY A 403 -2.60 1.58 -12.56
N TRP A 404 -3.82 2.11 -12.70
CA TRP A 404 -4.18 3.22 -13.60
C TRP A 404 -4.87 4.35 -12.85
N ASN A 405 -4.99 5.52 -13.48
CA ASN A 405 -5.67 6.68 -12.88
C ASN A 405 -5.03 7.07 -11.52
N VAL A 406 -3.70 7.11 -11.47
CA VAL A 406 -2.94 7.24 -10.21
C VAL A 406 -2.57 8.70 -9.94
N LEU A 407 -2.78 9.15 -8.71
CA LEU A 407 -2.33 10.44 -8.20
C LEU A 407 -1.30 10.25 -7.07
N ILE A 408 -0.11 10.80 -7.25
CA ILE A 408 0.94 10.85 -6.22
C ILE A 408 1.30 12.31 -5.98
N GLU A 409 0.85 12.89 -4.87
CA GLU A 409 0.94 14.34 -4.64
C GLU A 409 1.38 14.74 -3.23
N GLY A 410 2.23 15.77 -3.15
CA GLY A 410 2.50 16.45 -1.87
C GLY A 410 3.31 15.61 -0.88
N ASN A 411 3.95 14.52 -1.32
CA ASN A 411 4.72 13.66 -0.43
C ASN A 411 6.12 14.22 -0.22
N ASN A 412 6.59 14.17 1.04
CA ASN A 412 7.97 14.45 1.40
C ASN A 412 8.68 13.12 1.65
N TYR A 413 9.82 12.89 1.01
CA TYR A 413 10.51 11.61 1.16
C TYR A 413 12.04 11.71 1.20
N GLN A 414 12.63 10.83 1.99
CA GLN A 414 14.06 10.57 2.04
C GLN A 414 14.32 9.10 1.76
N VAL A 415 15.32 8.82 0.91
CA VAL A 415 15.80 7.47 0.60
C VAL A 415 17.31 7.52 0.48
N TYR A 416 18.00 6.60 1.15
CA TYR A 416 19.45 6.48 1.14
C TYR A 416 19.87 5.05 0.80
N ARG A 417 20.79 4.92 -0.16
CA ARG A 417 21.35 3.62 -0.54
C ARG A 417 22.26 3.08 0.56
N HIS A 418 22.38 1.76 0.67
CA HIS A 418 23.25 1.14 1.67
C HIS A 418 24.67 1.00 1.13
N GLN A 419 25.67 1.38 1.92
CA GLN A 419 27.05 0.99 1.68
C GLN A 419 27.19 -0.53 1.83
N ILE A 420 27.84 -1.18 0.87
CA ILE A 420 28.01 -2.64 0.88
C ILE A 420 29.33 -2.99 1.54
N GLU A 421 29.27 -3.62 2.71
CA GLU A 421 30.42 -3.95 3.54
C GLU A 421 31.34 -2.72 3.68
N ASP A 422 32.66 -2.92 3.73
CA ASP A 422 33.64 -1.85 3.76
C ASP A 422 34.02 -1.33 2.36
N THR A 423 33.15 -1.55 1.36
CA THR A 423 33.42 -1.13 -0.03
C THR A 423 32.89 0.28 -0.30
N LYS A 424 33.33 0.88 -1.41
CA LYS A 424 32.77 2.13 -1.94
C LYS A 424 31.43 1.94 -2.69
N TYR A 425 30.97 0.70 -2.84
CA TYR A 425 29.77 0.40 -3.61
C TYR A 425 28.52 0.58 -2.75
N LEU A 426 27.45 1.03 -3.40
CA LEU A 426 26.13 1.18 -2.80
C LEU A 426 25.16 0.13 -3.36
N SER A 427 24.17 -0.30 -2.57
CA SER A 427 23.05 -1.17 -3.02
C SER A 427 22.41 -0.64 -4.29
N VAL A 428 21.92 -1.48 -5.20
CA VAL A 428 21.41 -1.02 -6.51
C VAL A 428 20.21 -0.09 -6.36
N ASP A 429 19.28 -0.44 -5.48
CA ASP A 429 18.04 0.31 -5.25
C ASP A 429 18.28 1.54 -4.37
N GLY A 430 17.35 2.49 -4.47
CA GLY A 430 17.38 3.78 -3.78
C GLY A 430 16.44 4.80 -4.40
N GLU A 431 15.29 4.35 -4.89
CA GLU A 431 14.34 5.15 -5.67
C GLU A 431 13.38 5.95 -4.79
N GLY A 432 13.00 7.15 -5.22
CA GLY A 432 11.96 7.92 -4.56
C GLY A 432 10.59 7.35 -4.88
N ILE A 433 10.07 7.71 -6.06
CA ILE A 433 8.77 7.25 -6.55
C ILE A 433 9.01 6.41 -7.80
N LEU A 434 8.60 5.16 -7.80
CA LEU A 434 8.90 4.22 -8.89
C LEU A 434 7.69 3.41 -9.34
N ILE A 435 7.58 3.23 -10.64
CA ILE A 435 6.99 2.04 -11.26
C ILE A 435 8.02 1.41 -12.21
N GLN A 436 8.11 0.08 -12.18
CA GLN A 436 9.02 -0.69 -13.04
C GLN A 436 8.42 -2.05 -13.39
N GLU A 437 8.46 -2.42 -14.67
CA GLU A 437 7.85 -3.65 -15.17
C GLU A 437 8.34 -4.92 -14.46
N CYS A 438 9.67 -5.11 -14.33
CA CYS A 438 10.23 -6.36 -13.80
C CYS A 438 9.91 -6.64 -12.33
N CYS A 439 9.38 -5.65 -11.60
CA CYS A 439 8.97 -5.75 -10.20
C CYS A 439 7.45 -5.71 -10.06
N GLY A 440 6.74 -6.19 -11.08
CA GLY A 440 5.28 -6.24 -11.11
C GLY A 440 4.61 -4.92 -11.49
N GLY A 441 5.31 -4.05 -12.23
CA GLY A 441 4.72 -2.82 -12.77
C GLY A 441 3.69 -3.11 -13.86
N THR A 442 2.61 -2.35 -13.84
CA THR A 442 1.58 -2.32 -14.89
C THR A 442 2.04 -1.48 -16.09
N THR A 443 1.25 -1.48 -17.17
CA THR A 443 1.31 -0.34 -18.11
C THR A 443 0.92 0.94 -17.39
N VAL A 444 1.37 2.09 -17.92
CA VAL A 444 1.07 3.40 -17.34
C VAL A 444 -0.05 4.07 -18.14
N ASN A 445 -1.15 4.38 -17.46
CA ASN A 445 -2.29 5.06 -18.06
C ASN A 445 -2.92 6.05 -17.08
N ASN A 446 -2.98 7.33 -17.47
CA ASN A 446 -3.54 8.43 -16.70
C ASN A 446 -2.89 8.57 -15.31
N VAL A 447 -1.67 9.10 -15.26
CA VAL A 447 -0.90 9.22 -14.01
C VAL A 447 -0.43 10.64 -13.79
N ILE A 448 -0.56 11.12 -12.55
CA ILE A 448 -0.12 12.46 -12.14
C ILE A 448 0.79 12.32 -10.92
N ILE A 449 2.03 12.76 -11.05
CA ILE A 449 3.01 12.84 -9.97
C ILE A 449 3.38 14.30 -9.78
N LYS A 450 2.90 14.94 -8.70
CA LYS A 450 3.06 16.39 -8.55
C LYS A 450 3.33 16.90 -7.16
N ASN A 451 4.00 18.06 -7.06
CA ASN A 451 4.22 18.76 -5.79
C ASN A 451 4.93 17.88 -4.73
N ASN A 452 5.70 16.87 -5.13
CA ASN A 452 6.46 16.03 -4.20
C ASN A 452 7.85 16.63 -3.97
N GLN A 453 8.40 16.42 -2.78
CA GLN A 453 9.75 16.83 -2.42
C GLN A 453 10.56 15.62 -1.94
N GLY A 454 11.75 15.41 -2.50
CA GLY A 454 12.62 14.34 -1.99
C GLY A 454 14.03 14.33 -2.54
N ASN A 455 14.85 13.43 -2.00
CA ASN A 455 16.29 13.31 -2.30
C ASN A 455 16.63 12.17 -3.28
N ALA A 456 15.62 11.48 -3.81
CA ALA A 456 15.74 10.31 -4.66
C ALA A 456 14.82 10.41 -5.88
N TYR A 457 15.15 9.68 -6.93
CA TYR A 457 14.58 9.94 -8.26
C TYR A 457 13.12 9.53 -8.38
N ILE A 458 12.42 10.16 -9.33
CA ILE A 458 11.11 9.70 -9.83
C ILE A 458 11.35 8.88 -11.11
N GLY A 459 10.74 7.69 -11.18
CA GLY A 459 10.91 6.76 -12.28
C GLY A 459 9.61 6.17 -12.81
N LEU A 460 9.30 6.43 -14.08
CA LEU A 460 8.50 5.53 -14.93
C LEU A 460 9.49 4.69 -15.72
N TYR A 461 10.05 3.65 -15.09
CA TYR A 461 11.31 3.07 -15.53
C TYR A 461 11.11 1.74 -16.24
N LYS A 462 11.46 1.70 -17.53
CA LYS A 462 11.37 0.49 -18.37
C LYS A 462 9.98 -0.13 -18.31
N VAL A 463 8.97 0.70 -18.46
CA VAL A 463 7.56 0.31 -18.45
C VAL A 463 6.99 0.44 -19.85
N ARG A 464 6.35 -0.61 -20.36
CA ARG A 464 5.80 -0.60 -21.71
C ARG A 464 4.66 0.40 -21.80
N GLU A 465 4.63 1.14 -22.91
CA GLU A 465 3.53 2.03 -23.31
C GLU A 465 3.07 2.98 -22.20
N ILE A 466 3.66 4.18 -22.17
CA ILE A 466 3.28 5.22 -21.20
C ILE A 466 2.28 6.16 -21.87
N ASN A 467 1.05 6.17 -21.37
CA ASN A 467 -0.03 6.96 -21.92
C ASN A 467 -0.58 7.94 -20.87
N ASN A 468 -0.70 9.22 -21.23
CA ASN A 468 -1.27 10.27 -20.41
C ASN A 468 -0.64 10.33 -19.01
N ALA A 469 0.66 10.62 -18.93
CA ALA A 469 1.39 10.71 -17.67
C ALA A 469 1.98 12.12 -17.50
N THR A 470 1.77 12.72 -16.33
CA THR A 470 2.29 14.05 -16.00
C THR A 470 3.14 13.99 -14.73
N ILE A 471 4.38 14.49 -14.82
CA ILE A 471 5.28 14.70 -13.70
C ILE A 471 5.50 16.22 -13.59
N GLU A 472 4.89 16.87 -12.61
CA GLU A 472 4.88 18.34 -12.53
C GLU A 472 5.19 18.94 -11.16
N ASN A 473 5.87 20.09 -11.13
CA ASN A 473 6.09 20.88 -9.92
C ASN A 473 6.76 20.08 -8.76
N ASN A 474 7.54 19.04 -9.06
CA ASN A 474 8.27 18.28 -8.04
C ASN A 474 9.63 18.93 -7.76
N GLN A 475 10.10 18.81 -6.52
CA GLN A 475 11.42 19.23 -6.09
C GLN A 475 12.30 18.00 -5.77
N ILE A 476 13.19 17.66 -6.71
CA ILE A 476 14.07 16.50 -6.63
C ILE A 476 15.51 16.94 -6.40
N ILE A 477 15.96 16.80 -5.16
CA ILE A 477 17.28 17.21 -4.70
C ILE A 477 18.27 16.07 -4.92
N ASN A 478 19.42 16.37 -5.52
CA ASN A 478 20.51 15.40 -5.78
C ASN A 478 20.10 14.10 -6.51
N SER A 479 19.02 14.14 -7.31
CA SER A 479 18.55 12.97 -8.04
C SER A 479 17.85 13.33 -9.35
N ASN A 480 17.37 12.30 -10.05
CA ASN A 480 16.93 12.39 -11.45
C ASN A 480 15.41 12.31 -11.60
N ILE A 481 14.94 12.54 -12.82
CA ILE A 481 13.65 12.05 -13.32
C ILE A 481 13.94 11.13 -14.51
N PHE A 482 13.40 9.91 -14.45
CA PHE A 482 13.51 8.92 -15.52
C PHE A 482 12.12 8.56 -16.05
N VAL A 483 11.93 8.74 -17.35
CA VAL A 483 10.71 8.30 -18.05
C VAL A 483 11.13 7.47 -19.25
N MET A 484 11.06 6.15 -19.12
CA MET A 484 11.58 5.21 -20.12
C MET A 484 10.51 4.19 -20.48
N ALA A 485 9.96 4.34 -21.68
CA ALA A 485 9.07 3.35 -22.27
C ALA A 485 9.85 2.11 -22.75
N ASP A 486 11.06 2.32 -23.27
CA ASP A 486 11.92 1.25 -23.76
C ASP A 486 12.29 0.28 -22.63
N THR A 487 12.10 -1.01 -22.89
CA THR A 487 12.46 -2.08 -21.95
C THR A 487 13.82 -2.68 -22.32
N ASN A 488 14.29 -3.66 -21.53
CA ASN A 488 15.48 -4.43 -21.90
C ASN A 488 15.31 -5.25 -23.18
N ASN A 489 14.06 -5.54 -23.57
CA ASN A 489 13.77 -6.50 -24.64
C ASN A 489 13.42 -5.80 -25.95
N GLN A 490 12.72 -4.67 -25.89
CA GLN A 490 12.22 -3.99 -27.08
C GLN A 490 11.87 -2.51 -26.81
N PRO A 491 11.92 -1.66 -27.86
CA PRO A 491 11.53 -0.26 -27.77
C PRO A 491 10.01 -0.08 -27.66
N TYR A 492 9.56 1.04 -27.08
CA TYR A 492 8.14 1.38 -26.93
C TYR A 492 7.86 2.86 -27.14
N GLY A 493 6.58 3.21 -27.23
CA GLY A 493 6.10 4.58 -27.42
C GLY A 493 5.64 5.26 -26.12
N MET A 494 5.58 6.58 -26.18
CA MET A 494 4.95 7.44 -25.17
C MET A 494 3.90 8.32 -25.84
N ASN A 495 2.72 8.46 -25.24
CA ASN A 495 1.68 9.38 -25.74
C ASN A 495 1.17 10.28 -24.62
N GLN A 496 1.12 11.58 -24.88
CA GLN A 496 0.63 12.59 -23.93
C GLN A 496 1.40 12.57 -22.61
N VAL A 497 2.73 12.35 -22.68
CA VAL A 497 3.61 12.32 -21.51
C VAL A 497 4.26 13.69 -21.29
N LYS A 498 4.14 14.22 -20.08
CA LYS A 498 4.53 15.59 -19.73
C LYS A 498 5.47 15.59 -18.53
N ILE A 499 6.61 16.28 -18.65
CA ILE A 499 7.55 16.54 -17.54
C ILE A 499 7.68 18.07 -17.43
N ILE A 500 6.98 18.68 -16.48
CA ILE A 500 6.72 20.13 -16.49
C ILE A 500 7.10 20.81 -15.16
N ASN A 501 7.81 21.94 -15.23
CA ASN A 501 8.05 22.82 -14.07
C ASN A 501 8.69 22.14 -12.84
N ASN A 502 9.46 21.07 -13.03
CA ASN A 502 10.15 20.41 -11.93
C ASN A 502 11.47 21.12 -11.62
N GLN A 503 11.85 21.15 -10.35
CA GLN A 503 13.20 21.50 -9.90
C GLN A 503 13.99 20.20 -9.70
N VAL A 504 15.03 19.97 -10.52
CA VAL A 504 15.77 18.69 -10.55
C VAL A 504 17.27 18.96 -10.51
N SER A 505 17.96 18.53 -9.45
CA SER A 505 19.42 18.72 -9.36
C SER A 505 20.23 17.70 -10.18
N GLY A 506 19.61 16.57 -10.56
CA GLY A 506 20.23 15.57 -11.43
C GLY A 506 19.80 15.73 -12.89
N ASN A 507 19.54 14.60 -13.54
CA ASN A 507 19.18 14.52 -14.95
C ASN A 507 17.67 14.37 -15.15
N ILE A 508 17.19 14.77 -16.32
CA ILE A 508 15.91 14.36 -16.87
C ILE A 508 16.20 13.50 -18.10
N ILE A 509 15.77 12.24 -18.09
CA ILE A 509 15.94 11.33 -19.23
C ILE A 509 14.57 10.80 -19.65
N ALA A 510 14.20 11.06 -20.90
CA ALA A 510 12.95 10.61 -21.49
C ALA A 510 13.21 9.77 -22.75
N LYS A 511 12.93 8.46 -22.71
CA LYS A 511 13.23 7.53 -23.80
C LYS A 511 12.00 6.76 -24.27
N ALA A 512 11.70 6.88 -25.56
CA ALA A 512 10.64 6.14 -26.26
C ALA A 512 10.99 6.00 -27.74
N SER A 513 11.71 4.93 -28.08
CA SER A 513 12.30 4.81 -29.41
C SER A 513 11.27 4.52 -30.51
N LEU A 514 10.05 4.08 -30.17
CA LEU A 514 8.93 3.99 -31.14
C LEU A 514 8.16 5.31 -31.31
N GLY A 515 8.59 6.38 -30.65
CA GLY A 515 7.98 7.70 -30.77
C GLY A 515 6.66 7.82 -30.01
N GLY A 516 5.64 8.37 -30.68
CA GLY A 516 4.32 8.70 -30.12
C GLY A 516 4.04 10.21 -30.16
N GLN A 517 2.91 10.65 -29.59
CA GLN A 517 2.37 12.00 -29.84
C GLN A 517 2.08 12.77 -28.55
N GLY A 518 2.17 14.11 -28.63
CA GLY A 518 1.77 15.00 -27.53
C GLY A 518 2.70 14.96 -26.32
N ASN A 519 3.94 14.51 -26.49
CA ASN A 519 4.93 14.44 -25.41
C ASN A 519 5.66 15.77 -25.25
N GLU A 520 5.90 16.18 -24.00
CA GLU A 520 6.48 17.48 -23.68
C GLU A 520 7.41 17.43 -22.46
N ILE A 521 8.54 18.14 -22.55
CA ILE A 521 9.40 18.48 -21.42
C ILE A 521 9.55 20.00 -21.40
N SER A 522 8.97 20.68 -20.42
CA SER A 522 8.99 22.14 -20.41
C SER A 522 9.07 22.80 -19.03
N GLY A 523 9.70 23.97 -18.96
CA GLY A 523 9.76 24.78 -17.74
C GLY A 523 10.58 24.21 -16.59
N ASN A 524 11.30 23.10 -16.79
CA ASN A 524 12.09 22.47 -15.73
C ASN A 524 13.36 23.28 -15.42
N GLN A 525 13.79 23.23 -14.17
CA GLN A 525 14.96 23.94 -13.65
C GLN A 525 15.99 22.97 -13.10
N GLY A 526 17.21 23.03 -13.66
CA GLY A 526 18.37 22.25 -13.26
C GLY A 526 19.38 23.04 -12.45
N ASN A 527 20.48 22.39 -12.07
CA ASN A 527 21.58 22.99 -11.29
C ASN A 527 22.84 23.31 -12.11
N GLN A 528 22.72 23.48 -13.43
CA GLN A 528 23.81 23.72 -14.40
C GLN A 528 24.73 22.52 -14.67
N SER A 529 24.57 21.39 -13.98
CA SER A 529 25.41 20.19 -14.17
C SER A 529 24.64 18.99 -14.74
N GLY A 530 23.33 18.93 -14.53
CA GLY A 530 22.47 17.87 -15.01
C GLY A 530 22.29 17.85 -16.53
N LYS A 531 21.89 16.70 -17.06
CA LYS A 531 21.54 16.51 -18.48
C LYS A 531 20.04 16.46 -18.68
N LEU A 532 19.58 16.95 -19.83
CA LEU A 532 18.24 16.72 -20.36
C LEU A 532 18.38 15.91 -21.65
N GLU A 533 18.09 14.62 -21.58
CA GLU A 533 18.21 13.69 -22.70
C GLU A 533 16.81 13.21 -23.15
N TYR A 534 16.49 13.34 -24.43
CA TYR A 534 15.13 13.06 -24.95
C TYR A 534 15.10 12.50 -26.37
N CYS A 535 14.12 11.65 -26.69
CA CYS A 535 13.87 11.13 -28.05
C CYS A 535 13.17 12.15 -28.98
N CYS A 536 13.20 11.90 -30.30
CA CYS A 536 12.80 12.87 -31.33
C CYS A 536 11.33 13.32 -31.33
N SER A 537 10.41 12.53 -30.78
CA SER A 537 8.97 12.82 -30.73
C SER A 537 8.54 13.71 -29.56
N ILE A 538 9.50 14.24 -28.79
CA ILE A 538 9.24 15.00 -27.57
C ILE A 538 9.51 16.47 -27.82
N LYS A 539 8.51 17.32 -27.54
CA LYS A 539 8.66 18.77 -27.60
C LYS A 539 9.42 19.24 -26.36
N VAL A 540 10.52 19.99 -26.54
CA VAL A 540 11.35 20.48 -25.43
C VAL A 540 11.43 22.00 -25.49
N ASN A 541 10.93 22.70 -24.47
CA ASN A 541 10.90 24.17 -24.46
C ASN A 541 11.17 24.73 -23.05
N ASN A 542 11.81 25.90 -22.95
CA ASN A 542 11.89 26.68 -21.71
C ASN A 542 12.48 25.93 -20.50
N ASN A 543 13.34 24.93 -20.73
CA ASN A 543 14.09 24.27 -19.65
C ASN A 543 15.40 25.04 -19.44
N SER A 544 15.83 25.17 -18.19
CA SER A 544 17.04 25.91 -17.82
C SER A 544 17.93 25.08 -16.88
N GLY A 545 19.24 25.32 -16.88
CA GLY A 545 20.17 24.64 -15.98
C GLY A 545 20.48 23.19 -16.33
N PHE A 546 20.28 22.78 -17.60
CA PHE A 546 20.62 21.44 -18.10
C PHE A 546 21.45 21.50 -19.38
N ASN A 547 22.38 20.55 -19.53
CA ASN A 547 22.99 20.21 -20.80
C ASN A 547 21.99 19.40 -21.63
N THR A 548 21.37 20.04 -22.61
CA THR A 548 20.27 19.45 -23.39
C THR A 548 20.80 18.74 -24.63
N SER A 549 20.44 17.47 -24.80
CA SER A 549 20.82 16.67 -25.97
C SER A 549 19.69 15.75 -26.43
N LYS A 550 19.54 15.64 -27.75
CA LYS A 550 18.60 14.72 -28.38
C LYS A 550 19.24 13.32 -28.48
N ILE A 551 18.52 12.29 -28.06
CA ILE A 551 18.92 10.89 -28.22
C ILE A 551 18.43 10.42 -29.59
N GLU A 552 19.34 10.00 -30.46
CA GLU A 552 18.96 9.31 -31.69
C GLU A 552 18.35 7.95 -31.34
N ALA A 553 17.15 7.67 -31.86
CA ALA A 553 16.62 6.33 -31.80
C ALA A 553 17.54 5.45 -32.65
N SER A 554 18.13 4.40 -32.08
CA SER A 554 18.92 3.46 -32.86
C SER A 554 18.07 2.96 -34.04
N PRO A 555 18.59 3.03 -35.29
CA PRO A 555 17.93 2.39 -36.41
C PRO A 555 17.72 0.92 -36.07
N GLN A 556 16.50 0.42 -36.26
CA GLN A 556 16.17 -0.98 -36.08
C GLN A 556 17.19 -1.85 -36.84
N SER A 557 17.87 -2.76 -36.14
CA SER A 557 18.60 -3.88 -36.75
C SER A 557 17.71 -5.11 -36.80
#